data_AF-A0A8H7TID8-F1
#
_entry.id   AF-A0A8H7TID8-F1
#
_cell.length_a   1.000
_cell.length_b   1.000
_cell.length_c   1.000
_cell.angle_alpha   90.00
_cell.angle_beta   90.00
_cell.angle_gamma   90.00
#
_symmetry.space_group_name_H-M   'P 1'
#
loop_
_entity.id
_entity.type
_entity.pdbx_description
1 polymer ?
#
loop_
_entity_poly.entity_id
_entity_poly.type
_entity_poly.pdbx_seq_one_letter_code
_entity_poly.pdbx_strand_id
1 'polypeptide(L)'
;MRRATSTPRYEYCLVVDEICLESLDYPLPGKSPVVKLVCRDWEMYLTPEQMLKDTPWPYHADITEYDEEDVGWMYMSLDNYMEYYTDLQASDWDDVYRRPPYIDGSEDETNMIGDWRGNHAPERKAVEEN
;
A
#
# COMPACT_ATOMS: atom_id res chain seq x y z
N MET A 1 -23.25 10.20 -33.74
CA MET A 1 -22.42 10.16 -32.51
C MET A 1 -22.58 8.77 -31.89
N ARG A 2 -21.55 7.92 -31.92
CA ARG A 2 -21.56 6.65 -31.20
C ARG A 2 -21.07 6.91 -29.78
N ARG A 3 -21.91 6.65 -28.77
CA ARG A 3 -21.49 6.65 -27.35
C ARG A 3 -20.53 5.48 -27.15
N ALA A 4 -19.38 5.73 -26.54
CA ALA A 4 -18.51 4.65 -26.06
C ALA A 4 -19.22 3.95 -24.90
N THR A 5 -19.41 2.63 -25.02
CA THR A 5 -19.84 1.73 -23.94
C THR A 5 -18.65 1.42 -23.04
N SER A 6 -17.96 2.46 -22.54
CA SER A 6 -16.59 2.31 -22.06
C SER A 6 -16.51 1.45 -20.80
N THR A 7 -16.01 0.23 -20.96
CA THR A 7 -15.11 -0.38 -19.98
C THR A 7 -14.15 0.70 -19.48
N PRO A 8 -13.92 0.86 -18.16
CA PRO A 8 -13.01 1.89 -17.68
C PRO A 8 -11.64 1.69 -18.32
N ARG A 9 -10.97 2.79 -18.68
CA ARG A 9 -9.69 2.72 -19.40
C ARG A 9 -8.55 2.13 -18.56
N TYR A 10 -8.75 2.00 -17.25
CA TYR A 10 -7.72 1.62 -16.29
C TYR A 10 -8.32 0.68 -15.24
N GLU A 11 -7.54 -0.34 -14.86
CA GLU A 11 -7.87 -1.31 -13.80
C GLU A 11 -7.41 -0.83 -12.42
N TYR A 12 -6.41 0.05 -12.39
CA TYR A 12 -5.84 0.63 -11.18
C TYR A 12 -5.86 2.16 -11.22
N CYS A 13 -6.02 2.76 -10.05
CA CYS A 13 -5.88 4.20 -9.83
C CYS A 13 -4.56 4.50 -9.14
N LEU A 14 -3.84 5.52 -9.62
CA LEU A 14 -2.73 6.12 -8.88
C LEU A 14 -3.25 7.21 -7.95
N VAL A 15 -2.98 7.06 -6.66
CA VAL A 15 -3.34 7.98 -5.60
C VAL A 15 -2.07 8.45 -4.90
N VAL A 16 -2.09 9.70 -4.43
CA VAL A 16 -1.03 10.28 -3.60
C VAL A 16 -1.66 10.62 -2.26
N ASP A 17 -1.15 10.00 -1.19
CA ASP A 17 -1.54 10.24 0.20
C ASP A 17 -0.39 10.89 0.99
N GLU A 18 -0.60 11.07 2.30
CA GLU A 18 0.39 11.68 3.19
C GLU A 18 1.72 10.91 3.21
N ILE A 19 1.69 9.57 3.21
CA ILE A 19 2.89 8.73 3.20
C ILE A 19 3.64 8.89 1.88
N CYS A 20 2.92 8.99 0.75
CA CYS A 20 3.53 9.29 -0.55
C CYS A 20 4.27 10.64 -0.52
N LEU A 21 3.66 11.67 0.08
CA LEU A 21 4.28 13.00 0.19
C LEU A 21 5.49 12.97 1.14
N GLU A 22 5.37 12.31 2.29
CA GLU A 22 6.47 12.17 3.26
C GLU A 22 7.66 11.40 2.68
N SER A 23 7.43 10.46 1.76
CA SER A 23 8.51 9.71 1.09
C SER A 23 9.50 10.59 0.32
N LEU A 24 9.12 11.83 -0.02
CA LEU A 24 10.02 12.81 -0.64
C LEU A 24 11.07 13.33 0.34
N ASP A 25 10.71 13.47 1.61
CA ASP A 25 11.60 13.90 2.68
C ASP A 25 12.36 12.72 3.31
N TYR A 26 11.79 11.51 3.23
CA TYR A 26 12.37 10.25 3.69
C TYR A 26 12.54 9.26 2.53
N PRO A 27 13.47 9.51 1.59
CA PRO A 27 13.63 8.68 0.41
C PRO A 27 14.14 7.28 0.79
N LEU A 28 13.46 6.25 0.29
CA LEU A 28 13.92 4.87 0.40
C LEU A 28 15.19 4.67 -0.45
N PRO A 29 16.16 3.84 0.00
CA PRO A 29 17.38 3.57 -0.74
C PRO A 29 17.12 3.14 -2.20
N GLY A 30 17.54 3.97 -3.15
CA GLY A 30 17.47 3.67 -4.58
C GLY A 30 16.07 3.70 -5.19
N LYS A 31 15.05 4.27 -4.53
CA LYS A 31 13.68 4.32 -5.06
C LYS A 31 13.24 5.74 -5.42
N SER A 32 12.52 5.84 -6.53
CA SER A 32 11.80 7.05 -6.96
C SER A 32 10.63 7.38 -6.02
N PRO A 33 9.99 8.57 -6.14
CA PRO A 33 8.81 8.94 -5.36
C PRO A 33 7.76 7.83 -5.34
N VAL A 34 7.13 7.63 -4.18
CA VAL A 34 6.17 6.55 -3.98
C VAL A 34 4.76 7.01 -4.32
N VAL A 35 3.99 6.12 -4.94
CA VAL A 35 2.58 6.28 -5.26
C VAL A 35 1.78 5.12 -4.67
N LYS A 36 0.51 5.37 -4.36
CA LYS A 36 -0.44 4.34 -3.94
C LYS A 36 -1.20 3.84 -5.16
N LEU A 37 -1.08 2.55 -5.45
CA LEU A 37 -1.85 1.88 -6.48
C LEU A 37 -3.09 1.27 -5.84
N VAL A 38 -4.28 1.65 -6.31
CA VAL A 38 -5.57 1.18 -5.79
C VAL A 38 -6.26 0.33 -6.84
N CYS A 39 -6.64 -0.89 -6.48
CA CYS A 39 -7.43 -1.78 -7.31
C CYS A 39 -8.88 -1.28 -7.39
N ARG A 40 -9.38 -1.06 -8.61
CA ARG A 40 -10.69 -0.42 -8.83
C ARG A 40 -11.85 -1.24 -8.29
N ASP A 41 -11.81 -2.55 -8.53
CA ASP A 41 -12.93 -3.46 -8.26
C ASP A 41 -12.74 -4.21 -6.93
N TRP A 42 -11.77 -3.81 -6.11
CA TRP A 42 -11.58 -4.41 -4.80
C TRP A 42 -12.68 -3.96 -3.84
N GLU A 43 -13.25 -4.92 -3.12
CA GLU A 43 -14.31 -4.70 -2.14
C GLU A 43 -13.91 -5.22 -0.77
N MET A 44 -14.09 -4.38 0.25
CA MET A 44 -13.89 -4.76 1.65
C MET A 44 -14.95 -5.79 2.07
N TYR A 45 -14.50 -6.99 2.45
CA TYR A 45 -15.39 -8.06 2.93
C TYR A 45 -15.79 -7.93 4.41
N LEU A 46 -15.16 -7.01 5.14
CA LEU A 46 -15.38 -6.78 6.57
C LEU A 46 -16.36 -5.65 6.85
N THR A 47 -17.06 -5.76 7.99
CA THR A 47 -17.92 -4.69 8.47
C THR A 47 -17.09 -3.54 9.05
N PRO A 48 -17.62 -2.30 9.10
CA PRO A 48 -16.94 -1.17 9.74
C PRO A 48 -16.51 -1.46 11.19
N GLU A 49 -17.28 -2.28 11.91
CA GLU A 49 -16.97 -2.70 13.29
C GLU A 49 -15.75 -3.63 13.36
N GLN A 50 -15.52 -4.43 12.32
CA GLN A 50 -14.35 -5.30 12.21
C GLN A 50 -13.10 -4.50 11.80
N MET A 51 -13.26 -3.41 11.05
CA MET A 51 -12.19 -2.47 10.66
C MET A 51 -11.74 -1.54 11.79
N LEU A 52 -12.46 -1.49 12.92
CA LEU A 52 -12.12 -0.65 14.08
C LEU A 52 -10.98 -1.24 14.93
N LYS A 53 -10.39 -2.36 14.50
CA LYS A 53 -9.20 -2.91 15.15
C LYS A 53 -7.98 -2.14 14.66
N ASP A 54 -7.25 -1.55 15.60
CA ASP A 54 -5.95 -0.95 15.29
C ASP A 54 -5.04 -2.02 14.70
N THR A 55 -4.55 -1.78 13.50
CA THR A 55 -3.56 -2.66 12.89
C THR A 55 -2.22 -2.50 13.60
N PRO A 56 -1.54 -3.61 13.98
CA PRO A 56 -0.25 -3.52 14.61
C PRO A 56 0.79 -2.97 13.65
N TRP A 57 1.76 -2.24 14.21
CA TRP A 57 2.96 -1.84 13.48
C TRP A 57 3.65 -3.08 12.91
N PRO A 58 4.16 -3.07 11.67
CA PRO A 58 4.32 -1.93 10.75
C PRO A 58 3.22 -1.80 9.68
N TYR A 59 2.11 -2.53 9.80
CA TYR A 59 1.10 -2.62 8.74
C TYR A 59 0.27 -1.33 8.60
N HIS A 60 -0.01 -0.93 7.36
CA HIS A 60 -0.65 0.36 7.03
C HIS A 60 -2.15 0.27 6.70
N ALA A 61 -2.80 -0.87 6.96
CA ALA A 61 -4.23 -1.02 6.69
C ALA A 61 -4.91 -1.72 7.86
N ASP A 62 -5.94 -1.08 8.39
CA ASP A 62 -6.71 -1.34 9.64
C ASP A 62 -7.54 -2.62 9.63
N ILE A 63 -6.96 -3.74 9.20
CA ILE A 63 -7.67 -5.00 9.05
C ILE A 63 -7.07 -6.10 9.93
N THR A 64 -5.91 -6.64 9.55
CA THR A 64 -5.16 -7.60 10.36
C THR A 64 -3.64 -7.46 10.18
N GLU A 65 -2.88 -8.32 10.87
CA GLU A 65 -1.42 -8.44 10.77
C GLU A 65 -0.96 -9.55 9.82
N TYR A 66 -1.90 -10.19 9.12
CA TYR A 66 -1.57 -11.25 8.17
C TYR A 66 -0.93 -10.63 6.92
N ASP A 67 0.27 -11.08 6.61
CA ASP A 67 1.10 -10.67 5.46
C ASP A 67 0.46 -11.01 4.12
N GLU A 68 -0.29 -12.12 4.05
CA GLU A 68 -1.06 -12.55 2.87
C GLU A 68 -2.37 -11.76 2.64
N GLU A 69 -2.72 -10.83 3.53
CA GLU A 69 -3.98 -10.09 3.44
C GLU A 69 -4.02 -9.15 2.23
N ASP A 70 -5.04 -9.27 1.38
CA ASP A 70 -5.30 -8.28 0.33
C ASP A 70 -6.14 -7.13 0.85
N VAL A 71 -5.57 -5.92 0.85
CA VAL A 71 -6.24 -4.68 1.29
C VAL A 71 -6.70 -3.80 0.13
N GLY A 72 -6.57 -4.28 -1.11
CA GLY A 72 -7.03 -3.61 -2.32
C GLY A 72 -6.18 -2.46 -2.80
N TRP A 73 -5.05 -2.23 -2.13
CA TRP A 73 -4.10 -1.21 -2.52
C TRP A 73 -2.69 -1.56 -2.06
N MET A 74 -1.70 -1.08 -2.79
CA MET A 74 -0.29 -1.23 -2.44
C MET A 74 0.48 0.07 -2.67
N TYR A 75 1.65 0.20 -2.06
CA TYR A 75 2.61 1.24 -2.42
C TYR A 75 3.55 0.71 -3.51
N MET A 76 3.90 1.58 -4.44
CA MET A 76 4.85 1.29 -5.52
C MET A 76 5.66 2.54 -5.81
N SER A 77 6.94 2.39 -6.13
CA SER A 77 7.74 3.53 -6.59
C SER A 77 7.34 3.89 -8.02
N LEU A 78 7.41 5.18 -8.36
CA LEU A 78 6.92 5.67 -9.65
C LEU A 78 7.67 5.06 -10.85
N ASP A 79 8.95 4.77 -10.68
CA ASP A 79 9.77 4.03 -11.66
C ASP A 79 9.26 2.60 -11.86
N ASN A 80 8.99 1.85 -10.79
CA ASN A 80 8.39 0.53 -10.87
C ASN A 80 7.04 0.57 -11.58
N TYR A 81 6.19 1.55 -11.27
CA TYR A 81 4.91 1.70 -11.98
C TYR A 81 5.11 1.88 -13.50
N MET A 82 6.08 2.71 -13.90
CA MET A 82 6.38 2.92 -15.31
C MET A 82 6.94 1.65 -15.98
N GLU A 83 7.78 0.89 -15.28
CA GLU A 83 8.35 -0.36 -15.77
C GLU A 83 7.27 -1.44 -15.95
N TYR A 84 6.40 -1.61 -14.94
CA TYR A 84 5.35 -2.64 -14.92
C TYR A 84 4.03 -2.18 -15.56
N TYR A 85 3.97 -1.01 -16.20
CA TYR A 85 2.70 -0.47 -16.72
C TYR A 85 1.95 -1.43 -17.66
N THR A 86 2.69 -2.14 -18.52
CA THR A 86 2.10 -3.14 -19.42
C THR A 86 1.70 -4.41 -18.68
N ASP A 87 2.53 -4.88 -17.76
CA ASP A 87 2.28 -6.08 -16.97
C ASP A 87 1.06 -5.88 -16.06
N LEU A 88 0.93 -4.73 -15.42
CA LEU A 88 -0.26 -4.38 -14.63
C LEU A 88 -1.54 -4.51 -15.47
N GLN A 89 -1.54 -4.22 -16.77
CA GLN A 89 -2.73 -4.39 -17.62
C GLN A 89 -2.96 -5.82 -18.12
N ALA A 90 -2.02 -6.74 -17.88
CA ALA A 90 -2.06 -8.10 -18.39
C ALA A 90 -2.04 -9.17 -17.26
N SER A 91 -1.60 -8.79 -16.07
CA SER A 91 -1.44 -9.64 -14.89
C SER A 91 -2.65 -9.53 -13.96
N ASP A 92 -2.89 -10.62 -13.24
CA ASP A 92 -3.83 -10.61 -12.13
C ASP A 92 -3.23 -9.84 -10.94
N TRP A 93 -4.09 -9.17 -10.17
CA TRP A 93 -3.69 -8.37 -8.99
C TRP A 93 -2.82 -9.18 -8.02
N ASP A 94 -3.19 -10.43 -7.77
CA ASP A 94 -2.53 -11.33 -6.82
C ASP A 94 -1.06 -11.64 -7.20
N ASP A 95 -0.71 -11.55 -8.48
CA ASP A 95 0.66 -11.81 -8.96
C ASP A 95 1.63 -10.67 -8.64
N VAL A 96 1.11 -9.45 -8.55
CA VAL A 96 1.90 -8.21 -8.39
C VAL A 96 1.68 -7.54 -7.05
N TYR A 97 0.64 -7.93 -6.32
CA TYR A 97 0.25 -7.32 -5.07
C TYR A 97 1.34 -7.46 -4.00
N ARG A 98 1.59 -6.35 -3.29
CA ARG A 98 2.49 -6.28 -2.15
C ARG A 98 1.74 -5.64 -0.98
N ARG A 99 1.61 -6.39 0.12
CA ARG A 99 0.98 -5.90 1.35
C ARG A 99 1.71 -4.66 1.86
N PRO A 100 1.05 -3.50 2.03
CA PRO A 100 1.67 -2.35 2.69
C PRO A 100 2.14 -2.72 4.12
N PRO A 101 3.35 -2.33 4.54
CA PRO A 101 4.20 -1.28 3.97
C PRO A 101 5.26 -1.76 2.95
N TYR A 102 5.23 -3.03 2.56
CA TYR A 102 6.21 -3.59 1.63
C TYR A 102 6.02 -3.01 0.23
N ILE A 103 7.11 -2.49 -0.35
CA ILE A 103 7.10 -1.88 -1.69
C ILE A 103 7.79 -2.77 -2.74
N ASP A 104 8.63 -3.71 -2.32
CA ASP A 104 9.31 -4.71 -3.17
C ASP A 104 9.07 -6.15 -2.71
N GLY A 105 8.21 -6.33 -1.70
CA GLY A 105 7.93 -7.63 -1.10
C GLY A 105 9.05 -8.18 -0.22
N SER A 106 10.10 -7.41 0.06
CA SER A 106 11.10 -7.79 1.06
C SER A 106 10.61 -7.45 2.46
N GLU A 107 10.86 -8.34 3.41
CA GLU A 107 10.61 -8.12 4.84
C GLU A 107 11.66 -7.20 5.51
N ASP A 108 12.50 -6.53 4.72
CA ASP A 108 13.50 -5.60 5.24
C ASP A 108 12.81 -4.32 5.72
N GLU A 109 12.69 -4.17 7.03
CA GLU A 109 12.12 -3.01 7.70
C GLU A 109 12.72 -1.68 7.22
N THR A 110 14.01 -1.68 6.83
CA THR A 110 14.68 -0.47 6.33
C THR A 110 14.16 0.00 4.97
N ASN A 111 13.42 -0.87 4.27
CA ASN A 111 12.77 -0.61 3.00
C ASN A 111 11.24 -0.49 3.12
N MET A 112 10.68 -0.59 4.33
CA MET A 112 9.25 -0.36 4.56
C MET A 112 8.93 1.12 4.41
N ILE A 113 7.92 1.42 3.61
CA ILE A 113 7.44 2.79 3.49
C ILE A 113 6.80 3.21 4.82
N GLY A 114 7.02 4.45 5.25
CA GLY A 114 6.43 4.98 6.48
C GLY A 114 7.14 4.59 7.78
N ASP A 115 8.22 3.81 7.76
CA ASP A 115 8.97 3.42 8.96
C ASP A 115 9.44 4.62 9.81
N TRP A 116 9.69 5.76 9.17
CA TRP A 116 10.01 7.03 9.83
C TRP A 116 8.95 7.49 10.84
N ARG A 117 7.68 7.08 10.67
CA ARG A 117 6.60 7.37 11.63
C ARG A 117 6.78 6.60 12.95
N GLY A 118 7.35 5.40 12.91
CA GLY A 118 7.66 4.59 14.09
C GLY A 118 8.84 5.15 14.88
N ASN A 119 9.88 5.60 14.17
CA ASN A 119 11.08 6.19 14.76
C ASN A 119 10.87 7.59 15.36
N HIS A 120 9.73 8.24 15.12
CA HIS A 120 9.36 9.54 15.70
C HIS A 120 8.10 9.47 16.57
N ALA A 121 7.50 8.29 16.73
CA ALA A 121 6.42 8.09 17.67
C ALA A 121 6.97 8.13 19.11
N PRO A 122 6.44 8.98 20.01
CA PRO A 122 6.86 8.96 21.41
C PRO A 122 6.58 7.57 21.98
N GLU A 123 7.61 6.94 22.54
CA GLU A 123 7.64 5.65 23.26
C GLU A 123 6.24 5.12 23.60
N ARG A 124 5.73 4.17 22.81
CA ARG A 124 4.62 3.33 23.24
C ARG A 124 5.15 2.48 24.39
N LYS A 125 5.03 2.99 25.62
CA LYS A 125 5.37 2.26 26.83
C LYS A 125 4.69 0.89 26.77
N ALA A 126 5.51 -0.14 26.87
CA ALA A 126 5.08 -1.49 27.12
C ALA A 126 4.03 -1.47 28.23
N VAL A 127 2.82 -1.91 27.89
CA VAL A 127 1.91 -2.44 28.89
C VAL A 127 2.44 -3.84 29.17
N GLU A 128 3.48 -3.91 30.01
CA GLU A 128 3.79 -5.15 30.71
C GLU A 128 2.70 -5.34 31.76
N GLU A 129 1.96 -6.43 31.58
CA GLU A 129 0.92 -6.94 32.46
C GLU A 129 1.48 -7.18 33.87
N ASN A 130 0.72 -6.75 34.88
CA ASN A 130 0.84 -7.20 36.28
C ASN A 130 -0.36 -8.07 36.63
#